data_AF-A0AAE1YMP1-F1
#
_entry.id   AF-A0AAE1YMP1-F1
#
_cell.length_a   1.000
_cell.length_b   1.000
_cell.length_c   1.000
_cell.angle_alpha   90.00
_cell.angle_beta   90.00
_cell.angle_gamma   90.00
#
_symmetry.space_group_name_H-M   'P 1'
#
loop_
_entity.id
_entity.type
_entity.pdbx_description
1 polymer ?
#
loop_
_entity_poly.entity_id
_entity_poly.type
_entity_poly.pdbx_seq_one_letter_code
_entity_poly.pdbx_strand_id
1 'polypeptide(L)'
;MATQMSKKRKFVADGVFFAELNELLTRELAEDGYSGVEVRVTPMRTEVIIRATRTQNVLGEKGRRIRELTSVVQKRFKFPENSVELYAEKVNNRGLCAIAQAESLRYKLLGGLAVRRACYGVLRFVMESGAKGCEVIVSGKLRAQRAKSMKFKDGYMISSGQPVKEYIDSAVRHVLLRQGVLGIKVKIMLDWDPKGKSGPTTPLPDLVTIHPPKEEEFVRPTMLPAEVEAGGEGYKPAPTCSRLECPPYKVVHSQKEFEIRSYDQALWLSGPNITALSYTEGAFKGFNILFAYYKDNNTQRVTIDMTAPVLVDIQKSTYTVYFYVPKKYQTGTSLPTPLTDEIKKVNLPKFKYVAVRRLGGFITELGIGVETAALKESLKGTPYERAANGPVTVAGYNSPFELFNCVNEVWLGFD
;
A
#
# COMPACT_ATOMS: atom_id res chain seq x y z
N MET A 1 -57.95 11.59 -16.46
CA MET A 1 -56.67 12.07 -17.01
C MET A 1 -55.73 12.35 -15.85
N ALA A 2 -54.48 11.87 -15.89
CA ALA A 2 -53.49 12.26 -14.88
C ALA A 2 -53.35 13.78 -14.89
N THR A 3 -53.51 14.43 -13.73
CA THR A 3 -53.33 15.88 -13.60
C THR A 3 -51.95 16.25 -14.13
N GLN A 4 -51.90 17.08 -15.17
CA GLN A 4 -50.65 17.46 -15.81
C GLN A 4 -49.89 18.40 -14.86
N MET A 5 -48.95 17.83 -14.11
CA MET A 5 -48.11 18.56 -13.15
C MET A 5 -46.76 18.90 -13.76
N SER A 6 -46.23 20.07 -13.41
CA SER A 6 -44.85 20.43 -13.78
C SER A 6 -43.86 19.49 -13.08
N LYS A 7 -42.74 19.18 -13.76
CA LYS A 7 -41.70 18.30 -13.20
C LYS A 7 -41.22 18.79 -11.83
N LYS A 8 -41.02 20.10 -11.65
CA LYS A 8 -40.60 20.70 -10.38
C LYS A 8 -41.62 20.44 -9.26
N ARG A 9 -42.91 20.68 -9.52
CA ARG A 9 -43.97 20.43 -8.53
C ARG A 9 -44.10 18.94 -8.21
N LYS A 10 -43.92 18.08 -9.21
CA LYS A 10 -43.92 16.63 -9.01
C LYS A 10 -42.81 16.20 -8.04
N PHE A 11 -41.55 16.57 -8.31
CA PHE A 11 -40.42 16.22 -7.43
C PHE A 11 -40.60 16.73 -5.99
N VAL A 12 -41.14 17.95 -5.82
CA VAL A 12 -41.43 18.48 -4.49
C VAL A 12 -42.53 17.68 -3.80
N ALA A 13 -43.62 17.35 -4.51
CA ALA A 13 -44.71 16.55 -3.96
C ALA A 13 -44.22 15.13 -3.56
N ASP A 14 -43.40 14.49 -4.40
CA ASP A 14 -42.82 13.18 -4.12
C ASP A 14 -41.89 13.23 -2.89
N GLY A 15 -41.11 14.31 -2.74
CA GLY A 15 -40.25 14.53 -1.56
C GLY A 15 -41.05 14.77 -0.27
N VAL A 16 -42.15 15.54 -0.34
CA VAL A 16 -43.05 15.76 0.81
C VAL A 16 -43.74 14.44 1.20
N PHE A 17 -44.19 13.66 0.22
CA PHE A 17 -44.74 12.33 0.44
C PHE A 17 -43.76 11.42 1.18
N PHE A 18 -42.51 11.35 0.71
CA PHE A 18 -41.45 10.58 1.37
C PHE A 18 -41.20 11.04 2.82
N ALA A 19 -41.13 12.35 3.04
CA ALA A 19 -40.88 12.91 4.37
C ALA A 19 -42.03 12.61 5.36
N GLU A 20 -43.29 12.74 4.93
CA GLU A 20 -44.46 12.42 5.74
C GLU A 20 -44.50 10.92 6.08
N LEU A 21 -44.25 10.06 5.10
CA LEU A 21 -44.22 8.62 5.29
C LEU A 21 -43.10 8.20 6.26
N ASN A 22 -41.90 8.76 6.08
CA ASN A 22 -40.76 8.46 6.94
C ASN A 22 -41.02 8.88 8.40
N GLU A 23 -41.64 10.04 8.62
CA GLU A 23 -41.97 10.52 9.97
C GLU A 23 -43.09 9.68 10.63
N LEU A 24 -44.13 9.31 9.86
CA LEU A 24 -45.19 8.42 10.32
C LEU A 24 -44.63 7.08 10.80
N LEU A 25 -43.81 6.44 9.96
CA LEU A 25 -43.20 5.15 10.27
C LEU A 25 -42.18 5.24 11.40
N THR A 26 -41.43 6.35 11.50
CA THR A 26 -40.49 6.58 12.60
C THR A 26 -41.20 6.59 13.95
N ARG A 27 -42.40 7.19 14.03
CA ARG A 27 -43.18 7.24 15.28
C ARG A 27 -43.82 5.91 15.62
N GLU A 28 -44.44 5.27 14.63
CA GLU A 28 -45.20 4.03 14.82
C GLU A 28 -44.30 2.81 15.06
N LEU A 29 -43.15 2.74 14.38
CA LEU A 29 -42.21 1.63 14.43
C LEU A 29 -40.95 1.95 15.26
N ALA A 30 -41.01 2.97 16.12
CA ALA A 30 -39.91 3.35 17.01
C ALA A 30 -39.46 2.17 17.89
N GLU A 31 -40.43 1.40 18.38
CA GLU A 31 -40.19 0.22 19.21
C GLU A 31 -39.43 -0.84 18.44
N ASP A 32 -39.77 -1.11 17.18
CA ASP A 32 -39.23 -2.23 16.43
C ASP A 32 -37.85 -1.97 15.80
N GLY A 33 -37.27 -0.81 16.11
CA GLY A 33 -35.96 -0.40 15.61
C GLY A 33 -36.03 -0.09 14.11
N TYR A 34 -36.95 0.80 13.74
CA TYR A 34 -37.01 1.42 12.42
C TYR A 34 -35.69 2.12 12.09
N SER A 35 -35.23 1.96 10.85
CA SER A 35 -33.99 2.58 10.34
C SER A 35 -34.28 3.55 9.21
N GLY A 36 -35.18 3.19 8.29
CA GLY A 36 -35.56 4.04 7.17
C GLY A 36 -36.58 3.37 6.27
N VAL A 37 -36.99 4.10 5.25
CA VAL A 37 -37.94 3.64 4.23
C VAL A 37 -37.36 3.93 2.86
N GLU A 38 -37.59 3.02 1.92
CA GLU A 38 -37.32 3.21 0.50
C GLU A 38 -38.64 3.10 -0.25
N VAL A 39 -38.94 4.09 -1.10
CA VAL A 39 -40.16 4.13 -1.89
C VAL A 39 -39.79 3.93 -3.35
N ARG A 40 -40.35 2.89 -3.98
CA ARG A 40 -40.22 2.65 -5.42
C ARG A 40 -41.57 2.88 -6.07
N VAL A 41 -41.66 3.95 -6.86
CA VAL A 41 -42.89 4.34 -7.54
C VAL A 41 -42.87 3.83 -8.97
N THR A 42 -43.74 2.86 -9.27
CA THR A 42 -44.02 2.39 -10.63
C THR A 42 -45.40 2.90 -11.04
N PRO A 43 -45.69 3.18 -12.33
CA PRO A 43 -47.02 3.64 -12.73
C PRO A 43 -48.17 2.71 -12.35
N MET A 44 -47.89 1.41 -12.16
CA MET A 44 -48.88 0.40 -11.77
C MET A 44 -48.97 0.21 -10.25
N ARG A 45 -47.85 0.26 -9.52
CA ARG A 45 -47.78 0.00 -8.08
C ARG A 45 -46.69 0.85 -7.42
N THR A 46 -46.97 1.24 -6.18
CA THR A 46 -45.99 1.87 -5.30
C THR A 46 -45.55 0.86 -4.24
N GLU A 47 -44.27 0.52 -4.25
CA GLU A 47 -43.67 -0.39 -3.28
C GLU A 47 -42.99 0.43 -2.19
N VAL A 48 -43.33 0.15 -0.93
CA VAL A 48 -42.75 0.80 0.24
C VAL A 48 -41.95 -0.24 1.02
N ILE A 49 -40.63 -0.14 0.98
CA ILE A 49 -39.72 -1.07 1.65
C ILE A 49 -39.29 -0.44 2.98
N ILE A 50 -39.80 -1.00 4.07
CA ILE A 50 -39.48 -0.59 5.43
C ILE A 50 -38.24 -1.34 5.90
N ARG A 51 -37.17 -0.60 6.19
CA ARG A 51 -35.93 -1.15 6.76
C ARG A 51 -36.01 -1.10 8.27
N ALA A 52 -36.05 -2.26 8.92
CA ALA A 52 -36.14 -2.38 10.37
C ALA A 52 -35.23 -3.47 10.93
N THR A 53 -34.87 -3.37 12.21
CA THR A 53 -34.07 -4.42 12.87
C THR A 53 -34.89 -5.67 13.19
N ARG A 54 -36.17 -5.50 13.58
CA ARG A 54 -37.10 -6.57 13.96
C ARG A 54 -38.25 -6.67 12.97
N THR A 55 -38.01 -7.30 11.81
CA THR A 55 -39.02 -7.43 10.75
C THR A 55 -40.28 -8.18 11.18
N GLN A 56 -40.14 -9.22 12.01
CA GLN A 56 -41.28 -10.02 12.50
C GLN A 56 -42.32 -9.17 13.24
N ASN A 57 -41.89 -8.23 14.07
CA ASN A 57 -42.80 -7.35 14.80
C ASN A 57 -43.48 -6.31 13.90
N VAL A 58 -42.80 -5.88 12.83
CA VAL A 58 -43.37 -4.98 11.81
C VAL A 58 -44.47 -5.70 11.02
N LEU A 59 -44.27 -6.98 10.68
CA LEU A 59 -45.31 -7.81 10.06
C LEU A 59 -46.49 -8.03 11.03
N GLY A 60 -46.19 -8.29 12.30
CA GLY A 60 -47.16 -8.66 13.32
C GLY A 60 -47.73 -10.07 13.13
N GLU A 61 -48.68 -10.46 13.99
CA GLU A 61 -49.29 -11.79 13.95
C GLU A 61 -49.97 -12.05 12.59
N LYS A 62 -49.54 -13.09 11.88
CA LYS A 62 -50.05 -13.46 10.54
C LYS A 62 -50.08 -12.28 9.55
N GLY A 63 -49.18 -11.31 9.69
CA GLY A 63 -49.13 -10.12 8.82
C GLY A 63 -50.22 -9.09 9.11
N ARG A 64 -50.87 -9.12 10.28
CA ARG A 64 -51.94 -8.18 10.62
C ARG A 64 -51.47 -6.72 10.61
N ARG A 65 -50.35 -6.43 11.27
CA ARG A 65 -49.85 -5.05 11.45
C ARG A 65 -49.44 -4.42 10.12
N ILE A 66 -48.79 -5.18 9.24
CA ILE A 66 -48.40 -4.66 7.92
C ILE A 66 -49.62 -4.38 7.02
N ARG A 67 -50.72 -5.15 7.13
CA ARG A 67 -51.99 -4.85 6.44
C ARG A 67 -52.68 -3.61 6.99
N GLU A 68 -52.63 -3.40 8.30
CA GLU A 68 -53.13 -2.18 8.95
C GLU A 68 -52.33 -0.96 8.48
N LEU A 69 -51.00 -1.03 8.47
CA LEU A 69 -50.12 0.03 7.94
C LEU A 69 -50.40 0.31 6.47
N THR A 70 -50.60 -0.73 5.66
CA THR A 70 -50.96 -0.58 4.24
C THR A 70 -52.28 0.17 4.08
N SER A 71 -53.28 -0.17 4.91
CA SER A 71 -54.59 0.51 4.92
C SER A 71 -54.48 1.98 5.35
N VAL A 72 -53.62 2.30 6.32
CA VAL A 72 -53.36 3.68 6.76
C VAL A 72 -52.73 4.48 5.63
N VAL A 73 -51.67 3.96 5.00
CA VAL A 73 -50.98 4.62 3.88
C VAL A 73 -51.96 4.83 2.71
N GLN A 74 -52.72 3.80 2.36
CA GLN A 74 -53.70 3.87 1.28
C GLN A 74 -54.76 4.96 1.53
N LYS A 75 -55.38 4.99 2.71
CA LYS A 75 -56.41 5.97 3.06
C LYS A 75 -55.87 7.39 3.22
N ARG A 76 -54.68 7.53 3.82
CA ARG A 76 -54.04 8.83 4.07
C ARG A 76 -53.71 9.55 2.76
N PHE A 77 -53.09 8.83 1.82
CA PHE A 77 -52.63 9.39 0.56
C PHE A 77 -53.62 9.19 -0.60
N LYS A 78 -54.79 8.62 -0.32
CA LYS A 78 -55.89 8.40 -1.28
C LYS A 78 -55.45 7.58 -2.49
N PHE A 79 -54.64 6.56 -2.25
CA PHE A 79 -54.25 5.61 -3.28
C PHE A 79 -55.43 4.70 -3.67
N PRO A 80 -55.57 4.33 -4.95
CA PRO A 80 -56.55 3.33 -5.36
C PRO A 80 -56.27 1.99 -4.71
N GLU A 81 -57.29 1.16 -4.53
CA GLU A 81 -57.15 -0.16 -3.91
C GLU A 81 -56.14 -1.03 -4.66
N ASN A 82 -55.34 -1.80 -3.91
CA ASN A 82 -54.28 -2.68 -4.42
C ASN A 82 -53.15 -1.98 -5.21
N SER A 83 -53.00 -0.66 -5.12
CA SER A 83 -51.89 0.06 -5.76
C SER A 83 -50.65 0.24 -4.88
N VAL A 84 -50.76 -0.01 -3.57
CA VAL A 84 -49.66 0.15 -2.61
C VAL A 84 -49.37 -1.17 -1.93
N GLU A 85 -48.10 -1.56 -1.91
CA GLU A 85 -47.62 -2.76 -1.23
C GLU A 85 -46.47 -2.39 -0.28
N LEU A 86 -46.53 -2.86 0.96
CA LEU A 86 -45.49 -2.66 1.96
C LEU A 86 -44.67 -3.94 2.11
N TYR A 87 -43.34 -3.80 2.08
CA TYR A 87 -42.37 -4.85 2.34
C TYR A 87 -41.55 -4.51 3.59
N ALA A 88 -41.13 -5.50 4.36
CA ALA A 88 -40.22 -5.31 5.48
C ALA A 88 -38.87 -5.98 5.17
N GLU A 89 -37.81 -5.19 5.12
CA GLU A 89 -36.45 -5.65 4.91
C GLU A 89 -35.67 -5.54 6.22
N LYS A 90 -34.84 -6.54 6.50
CA LYS A 90 -33.98 -6.52 7.68
C LYS A 90 -32.74 -5.68 7.39
N VAL A 91 -32.42 -4.75 8.30
CA VAL A 91 -31.15 -4.01 8.23
C VAL A 91 -29.98 -4.98 8.45
N ASN A 92 -29.02 -5.00 7.51
CA ASN A 92 -27.85 -5.89 7.56
C ASN A 92 -27.09 -5.76 8.88
N ASN A 93 -26.68 -4.54 9.25
CA ASN A 93 -25.94 -4.26 10.48
C ASN A 93 -26.66 -3.21 11.33
N ARG A 94 -27.37 -3.66 12.36
CA ARG A 94 -28.06 -2.76 13.32
C ARG A 94 -27.10 -1.84 14.09
N GLY A 95 -25.86 -2.25 14.27
CA GLY A 95 -24.85 -1.48 15.01
C GLY A 95 -24.38 -0.23 14.28
N LEU A 96 -24.43 -0.24 12.95
CA LEU A 96 -23.97 0.89 12.11
C LEU A 96 -25.06 1.93 11.86
N CYS A 97 -26.33 1.63 12.16
CA CYS A 97 -27.44 2.57 11.98
C CYS A 97 -27.65 3.46 13.22
N ALA A 98 -27.49 4.77 13.07
CA ALA A 98 -27.60 5.73 14.16
C ALA A 98 -29.01 5.83 14.73
N ILE A 99 -30.05 5.73 13.88
CA ILE A 99 -31.46 5.79 14.31
C ILE A 99 -31.80 4.63 15.24
N ALA A 100 -31.45 3.41 14.84
CA ALA A 100 -31.69 2.21 15.65
C ALA A 100 -30.94 2.26 16.99
N GLN A 101 -29.71 2.80 17.01
CA GLN A 101 -28.95 2.98 18.24
C GLN A 101 -29.51 4.08 19.14
N ALA A 102 -30.00 5.18 18.57
CA ALA A 102 -30.65 6.25 19.32
C ALA A 102 -31.96 5.77 19.98
N GLU A 103 -32.77 4.98 19.28
CA GLU A 103 -33.96 4.34 19.86
C GLU A 103 -33.58 3.33 20.96
N SER A 104 -32.61 2.46 20.71
CA SER A 104 -32.07 1.54 21.73
C SER A 104 -31.62 2.27 23.00
N LEU A 105 -30.95 3.42 22.86
CA LEU A 105 -30.57 4.26 23.99
C LEU A 105 -31.78 4.89 24.69
N ARG A 106 -32.78 5.36 23.94
CA ARG A 106 -34.06 5.86 24.48
C ARG A 106 -34.77 4.79 25.31
N TYR A 107 -34.89 3.56 24.82
CA TYR A 107 -35.48 2.44 25.58
C TYR A 107 -34.72 2.13 26.86
N LYS A 108 -33.38 2.11 26.82
CA LYS A 108 -32.56 1.88 28.02
C LYS A 108 -32.75 2.97 29.08
N LEU A 109 -32.83 4.24 28.67
CA LEU A 109 -33.05 5.35 29.60
C LEU A 109 -34.48 5.34 30.19
N LEU A 110 -35.49 5.01 29.39
CA LEU A 110 -36.86 4.82 29.88
C LEU A 110 -36.96 3.65 30.86
N GLY A 111 -36.19 2.58 30.63
CA GLY A 111 -36.06 1.44 31.54
C GLY A 111 -35.29 1.74 32.83
N GLY A 112 -34.91 3.00 33.09
CA GLY A 112 -34.27 3.41 34.34
C GLY A 112 -32.77 3.08 34.44
N LEU A 113 -32.12 2.66 33.36
CA LEU A 113 -30.67 2.45 33.37
C LEU A 113 -29.92 3.78 33.55
N ALA A 114 -28.86 3.76 34.36
CA ALA A 114 -28.00 4.91 34.55
C ALA A 114 -27.37 5.38 33.22
N VAL A 115 -27.38 6.70 32.98
CA VAL A 115 -26.99 7.31 31.69
C VAL A 115 -25.60 6.88 31.22
N ARG A 116 -24.60 6.87 32.12
CA ARG A 116 -23.23 6.44 31.76
C ARG A 116 -23.20 4.97 31.30
N ARG A 117 -23.87 4.08 32.05
CA ARG A 117 -23.94 2.64 31.74
C ARG A 117 -24.64 2.41 30.39
N ALA A 118 -25.75 3.11 30.15
CA ALA A 118 -26.49 3.01 28.90
C ALA A 118 -25.66 3.51 27.70
N CYS A 119 -24.99 4.65 27.83
CA CYS A 119 -24.18 5.24 26.75
C CYS A 119 -22.96 4.38 26.43
N TYR A 120 -22.18 3.95 27.41
CA TYR A 120 -21.02 3.07 27.17
C TYR A 120 -21.44 1.72 26.58
N GLY A 121 -22.59 1.18 26.98
CA GLY A 121 -23.12 -0.05 26.39
C GLY A 121 -23.50 0.10 24.91
N VAL A 122 -24.03 1.26 24.49
CA VAL A 122 -24.32 1.53 23.07
C VAL A 122 -23.03 1.79 22.29
N LEU A 123 -22.15 2.62 22.85
CA LEU A 123 -20.89 3.00 22.22
C LEU A 123 -19.99 1.77 21.97
N ARG A 124 -19.86 0.87 22.95
CA ARG A 124 -19.14 -0.40 22.79
C ARG A 124 -19.77 -1.29 21.71
N PHE A 125 -21.10 -1.41 21.71
CA PHE A 125 -21.82 -2.22 20.71
C PHE A 125 -21.63 -1.69 19.27
N VAL A 126 -21.56 -0.37 19.09
CA VAL A 126 -21.30 0.27 17.80
C VAL A 126 -19.87 0.00 17.33
N MET A 127 -18.89 0.16 18.21
CA MET A 127 -17.47 -0.14 17.89
C MET A 127 -17.27 -1.64 17.58
N GLU A 128 -17.88 -2.55 18.35
CA GLU A 128 -17.86 -4.01 18.10
C GLU A 128 -18.52 -4.39 16.76
N SER A 129 -19.44 -3.56 16.26
CA SER A 129 -20.10 -3.77 14.96
C SER A 129 -19.27 -3.28 13.76
N GLY A 130 -18.03 -2.82 13.99
CA GLY A 130 -17.11 -2.38 12.94
C GLY A 130 -17.22 -0.89 12.56
N ALA A 131 -17.77 -0.04 13.42
CA ALA A 131 -17.71 1.40 13.21
C ALA A 131 -16.28 1.92 13.45
N LYS A 132 -15.84 2.89 12.66
CA LYS A 132 -14.53 3.55 12.83
C LYS A 132 -14.52 4.48 14.05
N GLY A 133 -15.69 5.03 14.41
CA GLY A 133 -15.89 5.76 15.65
C GLY A 133 -17.34 6.07 15.95
N CYS A 134 -17.60 6.47 17.20
CA CYS A 134 -18.94 6.76 17.69
C CYS A 134 -18.91 7.93 18.70
N GLU A 135 -19.86 8.85 18.57
CA GLU A 135 -20.11 9.92 19.53
C GLU A 135 -21.58 9.88 19.98
N VAL A 136 -21.80 9.74 21.29
CA VAL A 136 -23.11 9.80 21.92
C VAL A 136 -23.16 11.03 22.83
N ILE A 137 -24.13 11.90 22.60
CA ILE A 137 -24.37 13.10 23.39
C ILE A 137 -25.73 12.98 24.06
N VAL A 138 -25.78 13.13 25.38
CA VAL A 138 -27.02 13.21 26.15
C VAL A 138 -27.09 14.58 26.80
N SER A 139 -28.17 15.31 26.54
CA SER A 139 -28.38 16.68 26.97
C SER A 139 -29.72 16.83 27.71
N GLY A 140 -29.75 17.64 28.76
CA GLY A 140 -30.96 17.95 29.51
C GLY A 140 -30.77 17.84 31.02
N LYS A 141 -31.87 17.70 31.77
CA LYS A 141 -31.87 17.56 33.24
C LYS A 141 -31.53 16.12 33.63
N LEU A 142 -30.26 15.87 33.93
CA LEU A 142 -29.75 14.50 34.19
C LEU A 142 -29.93 14.06 35.65
N ARG A 143 -29.32 14.79 36.59
CA ARG A 143 -29.40 14.50 38.04
C ARG A 143 -29.88 15.71 38.84
N ALA A 144 -29.54 16.92 38.39
CA ALA A 144 -29.89 18.18 39.03
C ALA A 144 -30.87 18.98 38.17
N GLN A 145 -31.45 20.04 38.75
CA GLN A 145 -32.40 20.93 38.07
C GLN A 145 -31.80 21.68 36.88
N ARG A 146 -30.48 21.95 36.91
CA ARG A 146 -29.76 22.61 35.82
C ARG A 146 -29.45 21.61 34.71
N ALA A 147 -29.70 22.01 33.47
CA ALA A 147 -29.37 21.20 32.30
C ALA A 147 -27.85 20.99 32.18
N LYS A 148 -27.44 19.78 31.79
CA LYS A 148 -26.05 19.41 31.51
C LYS A 148 -25.99 18.61 30.22
N SER A 149 -24.91 18.78 29.46
CA SER A 149 -24.61 17.95 28.28
C SER A 149 -23.43 17.05 28.62
N MET A 150 -23.64 15.74 28.49
CA MET A 150 -22.59 14.72 28.61
C MET A 150 -22.28 14.20 27.21
N LYS A 151 -20.99 14.15 26.88
CA LYS A 151 -20.49 13.60 25.61
C LYS A 151 -19.69 12.34 25.91
N PHE A 152 -19.93 11.28 25.16
CA PHE A 152 -19.21 10.03 25.20
C PHE A 152 -18.68 9.80 23.78
N LYS A 153 -17.36 9.66 23.65
CA LYS A 153 -16.69 9.53 22.36
C LYS A 153 -15.77 8.32 22.42
N ASP A 154 -15.68 7.60 21.31
CA ASP A 154 -14.74 6.51 21.10
C ASP A 154 -14.42 6.35 19.62
N GLY A 155 -13.21 5.88 19.31
CA GLY A 155 -12.69 5.78 17.95
C GLY A 155 -12.42 7.13 17.27
N TYR A 156 -12.41 7.10 15.94
CA TYR A 156 -12.10 8.25 15.08
C TYR A 156 -13.37 8.94 14.60
N MET A 157 -13.40 10.28 14.62
CA MET A 157 -14.59 11.06 14.26
C MET A 157 -14.21 12.33 13.51
N ILE A 158 -14.71 12.47 12.29
CA ILE A 158 -14.59 13.69 11.49
C ILE A 158 -15.66 14.71 11.89
N SER A 159 -15.37 16.01 11.78
CA SER A 159 -16.29 17.08 12.24
C SER A 159 -16.61 18.13 11.18
N SER A 160 -15.87 18.19 10.08
CA SER A 160 -16.00 19.22 9.03
C SER A 160 -15.84 18.62 7.63
N GLY A 161 -16.35 19.34 6.63
CA GLY A 161 -16.22 19.00 5.21
C GLY A 161 -17.34 18.12 4.66
N GLN A 162 -17.29 17.87 3.35
CA GLN A 162 -18.18 16.96 2.65
C GLN A 162 -18.13 15.51 3.18
N PRO A 163 -16.97 14.96 3.59
CA PRO A 163 -16.90 13.60 4.12
C PRO A 163 -17.81 13.36 5.33
N VAL A 164 -18.16 14.38 6.11
CA VAL A 164 -19.12 14.26 7.22
C VAL A 164 -20.48 13.78 6.74
N LYS A 165 -20.97 14.28 5.60
CA LYS A 165 -22.29 13.90 5.07
C LYS A 165 -22.31 12.47 4.52
N GLU A 166 -21.15 11.97 4.11
CA GLU A 166 -21.02 10.64 3.50
C GLU A 166 -20.71 9.58 4.56
N TYR A 167 -19.77 9.85 5.47
CA TYR A 167 -19.28 8.89 6.45
C TYR A 167 -20.03 8.88 7.78
N ILE A 168 -20.71 9.97 8.15
CA ILE A 168 -21.38 10.06 9.46
C ILE A 168 -22.88 9.86 9.29
N ASP A 169 -23.37 8.77 9.86
CA ASP A 169 -24.80 8.62 10.15
C ASP A 169 -25.10 9.27 11.51
N SER A 170 -26.15 10.09 11.58
CA SER A 170 -26.50 10.79 12.81
C SER A 170 -28.00 10.80 13.06
N ALA A 171 -28.38 10.60 14.32
CA ALA A 171 -29.76 10.59 14.75
C ALA A 171 -29.95 11.34 16.07
N VAL A 172 -31.06 12.07 16.17
CA VAL A 172 -31.49 12.76 17.39
C VAL A 172 -32.82 12.19 17.85
N ARG A 173 -32.94 11.90 19.15
CA ARG A 173 -34.18 11.43 19.77
C ARG A 173 -34.45 12.12 21.09
N HIS A 174 -35.73 12.27 21.38
CA HIS A 174 -36.21 12.85 22.63
C HIS A 174 -36.67 11.75 23.57
N VAL A 175 -36.26 11.83 24.83
CA VAL A 175 -36.66 10.91 25.89
C VAL A 175 -37.50 11.67 26.90
N LEU A 176 -38.76 11.29 27.02
CA LEU A 176 -39.68 11.84 27.99
C LEU A 176 -39.48 11.13 29.33
N LEU A 177 -38.92 11.82 30.31
CA LEU A 177 -38.81 11.35 31.69
C LEU A 177 -39.74 12.16 32.60
N ARG A 178 -40.01 11.66 33.80
CA ARG A 178 -40.86 12.34 34.78
C ARG A 178 -40.39 13.77 35.12
N GLN A 179 -39.08 14.03 35.09
CA GLN A 179 -38.50 15.35 35.39
C GLN A 179 -38.50 16.32 34.19
N GLY A 180 -38.83 15.84 32.99
CA GLY A 180 -38.77 16.61 31.75
C GLY A 180 -38.16 15.80 30.59
N VAL A 181 -37.73 16.50 29.55
CA VAL A 181 -37.23 15.88 28.32
C VAL A 181 -35.69 15.86 28.30
N LEU A 182 -35.11 14.71 27.96
CA LEU A 182 -33.71 14.59 27.58
C LEU A 182 -33.57 14.50 26.05
N GLY A 183 -32.51 15.09 25.51
CA GLY A 183 -32.11 14.94 24.12
C GLY A 183 -30.93 13.99 23.99
N ILE A 184 -31.11 12.94 23.18
CA ILE A 184 -30.05 12.03 22.75
C ILE A 184 -29.62 12.43 21.33
N LYS A 185 -28.32 12.48 21.09
CA LYS A 185 -27.74 12.54 19.74
C LYS A 185 -26.69 11.45 19.61
N VAL A 186 -26.83 10.59 18.61
CA VAL A 186 -25.85 9.56 18.27
C VAL A 186 -25.26 9.91 16.92
N LYS A 187 -23.93 9.88 16.81
CA LYS A 187 -23.18 9.99 15.56
C LYS A 187 -22.31 8.75 15.43
N ILE A 188 -22.41 8.07 14.29
CA ILE A 188 -21.63 6.88 13.99
C ILE A 188 -20.81 7.21 12.75
N MET A 189 -19.49 7.12 12.87
CA MET A 189 -18.59 7.18 11.73
C MET A 189 -18.45 5.78 11.15
N LEU A 190 -18.99 5.59 9.96
CA LEU A 190 -18.90 4.36 9.20
C LEU A 190 -17.44 4.14 8.75
N ASP A 191 -17.07 2.88 8.56
CA ASP A 191 -15.80 2.54 7.94
C ASP A 191 -15.89 2.62 6.41
N TRP A 192 -14.76 2.79 5.75
CA TRP A 192 -14.68 2.78 4.28
C TRP A 192 -14.84 1.34 3.78
N ASP A 193 -15.84 1.10 2.93
CA ASP A 193 -16.09 -0.21 2.32
C ASP A 193 -16.11 -0.08 0.79
N PRO A 194 -15.12 -0.62 0.07
CA PRO A 194 -15.10 -0.63 -1.39
C PRO A 194 -16.31 -1.31 -2.04
N LYS A 195 -16.97 -2.24 -1.32
CA LYS A 195 -18.15 -2.96 -1.81
C LYS A 195 -19.45 -2.18 -1.58
N GLY A 196 -19.43 -1.10 -0.79
CA GLY A 196 -20.57 -0.24 -0.53
C GLY A 196 -21.71 -0.88 0.25
N LYS A 197 -21.45 -1.97 1.01
CA LYS A 197 -22.51 -2.68 1.77
C LYS A 197 -22.68 -2.11 3.17
N SER A 198 -21.59 -1.76 3.84
CA SER A 198 -21.59 -1.31 5.24
C SER A 198 -21.23 0.16 5.43
N GLY A 199 -20.67 0.80 4.40
CA GLY A 199 -20.21 2.18 4.46
C GLY A 199 -20.01 2.80 3.08
N PRO A 200 -19.47 4.04 3.03
CA PRO A 200 -19.22 4.75 1.79
C PRO A 200 -18.22 4.02 0.91
N THR A 201 -18.46 4.06 -0.41
CA THR A 201 -17.55 3.53 -1.43
C THR A 201 -16.37 4.46 -1.69
N THR A 202 -16.60 5.77 -1.60
CA THR A 202 -15.58 6.81 -1.74
C THR A 202 -14.65 6.78 -0.53
N PRO A 203 -13.31 6.67 -0.71
CA PRO A 203 -12.36 6.78 0.38
C PRO A 203 -12.29 8.22 0.91
N LEU A 204 -11.72 8.39 2.11
CA LEU A 204 -11.45 9.71 2.65
C LEU A 204 -10.47 10.45 1.73
N PRO A 205 -10.66 11.76 1.50
CA PRO A 205 -9.81 12.52 0.58
C PRO A 205 -8.33 12.55 1.01
N ASP A 206 -8.07 12.42 2.32
CA ASP A 206 -6.73 12.44 2.88
C ASP A 206 -6.06 11.05 2.85
N LEU A 207 -6.81 9.98 2.55
CA LEU A 207 -6.30 8.61 2.56
C LEU A 207 -5.62 8.27 1.23
N VAL A 208 -4.28 8.34 1.20
CA VAL A 208 -3.47 7.92 0.06
C VAL A 208 -2.95 6.51 0.31
N THR A 209 -3.41 5.53 -0.47
CA THR A 209 -2.89 4.16 -0.43
C THR A 209 -1.74 4.01 -1.43
N ILE A 210 -0.51 3.93 -0.92
CA ILE A 210 0.67 3.63 -1.73
C ILE A 210 0.76 2.10 -1.82
N HIS A 211 0.45 1.57 -3.01
CA HIS A 211 0.61 0.14 -3.26
C HIS A 211 2.09 -0.18 -3.45
N PRO A 212 2.62 -1.23 -2.79
CA PRO A 212 3.97 -1.69 -3.08
C PRO A 212 4.04 -2.15 -4.54
N PRO A 213 5.21 -2.04 -5.18
CA PRO A 213 5.39 -2.57 -6.53
C PRO A 213 5.04 -4.06 -6.52
N LYS A 214 4.25 -4.47 -7.51
CA LYS A 214 3.94 -5.89 -7.69
C LYS A 214 5.27 -6.61 -7.94
N GLU A 215 5.48 -7.74 -7.27
CA GLU A 215 6.55 -8.65 -7.64
C GLU A 215 6.28 -9.10 -9.07
N GLU A 216 7.08 -8.59 -10.01
CA GLU A 216 7.09 -9.10 -11.37
C GLU A 216 7.58 -10.54 -11.30
N GLU A 217 6.69 -11.50 -11.54
CA GLU A 217 7.14 -12.81 -11.96
C GLU A 217 8.05 -12.56 -13.15
N PHE A 218 9.33 -12.90 -13.00
CA PHE A 218 10.31 -12.85 -14.06
C PHE A 218 9.83 -13.84 -15.12
N VAL A 219 8.97 -13.38 -16.03
CA VAL A 219 8.71 -14.07 -17.28
C VAL A 219 10.08 -14.06 -17.94
N ARG A 220 10.79 -15.17 -17.80
CA ARG A 220 11.99 -15.43 -18.59
C ARG A 220 11.57 -15.06 -20.01
N PRO A 221 12.24 -14.10 -20.67
CA PRO A 221 12.07 -13.98 -22.10
C PRO A 221 12.32 -15.39 -22.60
N THR A 222 11.30 -16.01 -23.20
CA THR A 222 11.54 -17.18 -24.01
C THR A 222 12.55 -16.65 -25.01
N MET A 223 13.80 -17.08 -24.87
CA MET A 223 14.84 -16.70 -25.81
C MET A 223 14.31 -17.19 -27.15
N LEU A 224 13.74 -16.29 -27.94
CA LEU A 224 13.71 -16.46 -29.37
C LEU A 224 15.17 -16.74 -29.71
N PRO A 225 15.49 -17.91 -30.28
CA PRO A 225 16.86 -18.25 -30.60
C PRO A 225 17.38 -17.13 -31.49
N ALA A 226 18.25 -16.29 -30.93
CA ALA A 226 19.02 -15.34 -31.70
C ALA A 226 19.75 -16.16 -32.76
N GLU A 227 19.46 -15.85 -34.02
CA GLU A 227 20.17 -16.39 -35.16
C GLU A 227 21.67 -16.21 -34.91
N VAL A 228 22.35 -17.35 -34.88
CA VAL A 228 23.80 -17.43 -34.75
C VAL A 228 24.36 -17.14 -36.13
N GLU A 229 24.86 -15.93 -36.35
CA GLU A 229 25.94 -15.76 -37.31
C GLU A 229 27.25 -16.11 -36.62
N ALA A 230 27.89 -17.16 -37.15
CA ALA A 230 29.19 -17.62 -36.75
C ALA A 230 30.25 -16.59 -37.17
N GLY A 231 30.76 -15.82 -36.19
CA GLY A 231 31.91 -14.94 -36.36
C GLY A 231 32.49 -14.60 -34.99
N GLY A 232 33.77 -14.89 -34.79
CA GLY A 232 34.46 -14.78 -33.49
C GLY A 232 34.72 -13.34 -33.02
N GLU A 233 33.67 -12.58 -32.74
CA GLU A 233 33.77 -11.32 -32.00
C GLU A 233 33.42 -11.57 -30.54
N GLY A 234 34.35 -11.23 -29.63
CA GLY A 234 34.15 -11.36 -28.20
C GLY A 234 33.03 -10.48 -27.65
N TYR A 235 32.79 -10.51 -26.33
CA TYR A 235 31.69 -9.72 -25.79
C TYR A 235 31.88 -8.22 -26.07
N LYS A 236 30.89 -7.56 -26.70
CA LYS A 236 30.92 -6.10 -26.95
C LYS A 236 31.27 -5.33 -25.68
N PRO A 237 32.22 -4.39 -25.66
CA PRO A 237 32.63 -3.68 -24.45
C PRO A 237 31.45 -3.11 -23.64
N ALA A 238 31.58 -3.08 -22.31
CA ALA A 238 30.53 -2.53 -21.46
C ALA A 238 30.25 -1.06 -21.89
N PRO A 239 28.97 -0.67 -22.09
CA PRO A 239 28.63 0.68 -22.55
C PRO A 239 29.24 1.79 -21.68
N THR A 240 29.39 1.55 -20.37
CA THR A 240 30.00 2.51 -19.44
C THR A 240 31.45 2.86 -19.79
N CYS A 241 32.21 1.94 -20.40
CA CYS A 241 33.59 2.20 -20.81
C CYS A 241 33.72 3.20 -21.97
N SER A 242 32.60 3.63 -22.58
CA SER A 242 32.59 4.77 -23.51
C SER A 242 32.61 6.13 -22.80
N ARG A 243 32.16 6.18 -21.54
CA ARG A 243 32.04 7.40 -20.72
C ARG A 243 33.06 7.47 -19.58
N LEU A 244 33.38 6.33 -18.97
CA LEU A 244 34.36 6.21 -17.89
C LEU A 244 35.59 5.48 -18.39
N GLU A 245 36.73 5.79 -17.80
CA GLU A 245 37.98 5.10 -18.08
C GLU A 245 37.92 3.66 -17.54
N CYS A 246 38.34 2.68 -18.36
CA CYS A 246 38.38 1.28 -18.01
C CYS A 246 39.78 0.68 -18.16
N PRO A 247 40.15 -0.33 -17.34
CA PRO A 247 41.42 -1.02 -17.46
C PRO A 247 41.51 -1.72 -18.83
N PRO A 248 42.61 -1.54 -19.57
CA PRO A 248 42.78 -2.21 -20.85
C PRO A 248 42.97 -3.72 -20.65
N TYR A 249 42.39 -4.52 -21.53
CA TYR A 249 42.55 -5.97 -21.57
C TYR A 249 42.70 -6.49 -22.98
N LYS A 250 43.23 -7.70 -23.10
CA LYS A 250 43.28 -8.46 -24.35
C LYS A 250 42.41 -9.69 -24.21
N VAL A 251 41.57 -9.95 -25.21
CA VAL A 251 40.74 -11.15 -25.28
C VAL A 251 41.62 -12.31 -25.75
N VAL A 252 41.80 -13.31 -24.89
CA VAL A 252 42.58 -14.53 -25.18
C VAL A 252 41.71 -15.56 -25.85
N HIS A 253 40.47 -15.69 -25.38
CA HIS A 253 39.50 -16.64 -25.90
C HIS A 253 38.08 -16.13 -25.66
N SER A 254 37.17 -16.37 -26.60
CA SER A 254 35.77 -15.98 -26.43
C SER A 254 34.83 -17.06 -26.95
N GLN A 255 33.80 -17.34 -26.17
CA GLN A 255 32.69 -18.23 -26.51
C GLN A 255 31.38 -17.58 -26.06
N LYS A 256 30.26 -18.19 -26.47
CA LYS A 256 28.92 -17.70 -26.15
C LYS A 256 28.67 -17.53 -24.64
N GLU A 257 29.32 -18.34 -23.81
CA GLU A 257 29.04 -18.46 -22.38
C GLU A 257 30.10 -17.82 -21.47
N PHE A 258 31.33 -17.63 -21.95
CA PHE A 258 32.41 -17.01 -21.19
C PHE A 258 33.49 -16.42 -22.11
N GLU A 259 34.29 -15.53 -21.55
CA GLU A 259 35.43 -14.92 -22.21
C GLU A 259 36.67 -15.00 -21.30
N ILE A 260 37.82 -15.35 -21.85
CA ILE A 260 39.10 -15.31 -21.15
C ILE A 260 39.81 -14.02 -21.54
N ARG A 261 40.11 -13.19 -20.55
CA ARG A 261 40.82 -11.92 -20.73
C ARG A 261 42.15 -11.96 -20.00
N SER A 262 43.17 -11.34 -20.61
CA SER A 262 44.43 -11.03 -19.92
C SER A 262 44.48 -9.53 -19.64
N TYR A 263 44.84 -9.17 -18.42
CA TYR A 263 44.99 -7.79 -17.98
C TYR A 263 46.45 -7.55 -17.60
N ASP A 264 46.97 -6.39 -17.97
CA ASP A 264 48.27 -5.94 -17.47
C ASP A 264 48.11 -5.43 -16.03
N GLN A 265 49.16 -5.55 -15.21
CA GLN A 265 49.13 -5.02 -13.86
C GLN A 265 49.03 -3.49 -13.89
N ALA A 266 48.06 -2.96 -13.14
CA ALA A 266 47.85 -1.53 -12.99
C ALA A 266 47.67 -1.18 -11.51
N LEU A 267 47.77 0.11 -11.20
CA LEU A 267 47.51 0.64 -9.87
C LEU A 267 46.01 0.70 -9.60
N TRP A 268 45.60 0.18 -8.46
CA TRP A 268 44.24 0.23 -7.93
C TRP A 268 44.27 0.73 -6.48
N LEU A 269 43.13 1.22 -6.00
CA LEU A 269 42.94 1.55 -4.60
C LEU A 269 42.04 0.52 -3.93
N SER A 270 42.51 -0.05 -2.84
CA SER A 270 41.79 -0.99 -1.98
C SER A 270 41.17 -0.24 -0.81
N GLY A 271 39.90 -0.50 -0.53
CA GLY A 271 39.27 -0.18 0.75
C GLY A 271 39.66 -1.17 1.85
N PRO A 272 39.18 -0.95 3.10
CA PRO A 272 39.34 -1.91 4.18
C PRO A 272 38.56 -3.20 3.89
N ASN A 273 38.91 -4.26 4.60
CA ASN A 273 38.18 -5.52 4.59
C ASN A 273 36.89 -5.37 5.40
N ILE A 274 35.74 -5.55 4.77
CA ILE A 274 34.43 -5.35 5.39
C ILE A 274 33.77 -6.70 5.63
N THR A 275 33.53 -7.03 6.89
CA THR A 275 32.69 -8.17 7.26
C THR A 275 31.23 -7.75 7.24
N ALA A 276 30.43 -8.41 6.41
CA ALA A 276 29.00 -8.13 6.28
C ALA A 276 28.20 -9.41 6.07
N LEU A 277 26.92 -9.38 6.44
CA LEU A 277 26.00 -10.49 6.22
C LEU A 277 25.62 -10.64 4.75
N SER A 278 25.71 -9.55 3.99
CA SER A 278 25.35 -9.50 2.58
C SER A 278 26.41 -8.85 1.70
N TYR A 279 26.50 -9.30 0.45
CA TYR A 279 27.35 -8.69 -0.59
C TYR A 279 26.97 -7.23 -0.80
N THR A 280 25.67 -6.94 -0.90
CA THR A 280 25.18 -5.58 -1.16
C THR A 280 25.61 -4.61 -0.06
N GLU A 281 25.55 -5.05 1.20
CA GLU A 281 25.99 -4.23 2.33
C GLU A 281 27.52 -4.05 2.34
N GLY A 282 28.27 -5.14 2.14
CA GLY A 282 29.74 -5.09 2.11
C GLY A 282 30.27 -4.22 0.97
N ALA A 283 29.75 -4.42 -0.24
CA ALA A 283 30.10 -3.64 -1.43
C ALA A 283 29.72 -2.16 -1.25
N PHE A 284 28.52 -1.85 -0.74
CA PHE A 284 28.09 -0.46 -0.55
C PHE A 284 28.93 0.28 0.49
N LYS A 285 29.23 -0.36 1.64
CA LYS A 285 30.10 0.22 2.67
C LYS A 285 31.50 0.50 2.12
N GLY A 286 32.10 -0.46 1.40
CA GLY A 286 33.45 -0.31 0.85
C GLY A 286 33.51 0.72 -0.28
N PHE A 287 32.49 0.73 -1.13
CA PHE A 287 32.33 1.74 -2.17
C PHE A 287 32.29 3.14 -1.58
N ASN A 288 31.48 3.39 -0.54
CA ASN A 288 31.34 4.73 0.04
C ASN A 288 32.64 5.25 0.66
N ILE A 289 33.48 4.38 1.24
CA ILE A 289 34.79 4.76 1.79
C ILE A 289 35.71 5.26 0.66
N LEU A 290 35.85 4.49 -0.42
CA LEU A 290 36.68 4.88 -1.56
C LEU A 290 36.08 6.08 -2.33
N PHE A 291 34.76 6.13 -2.46
CA PHE A 291 34.05 7.21 -3.12
C PHE A 291 34.22 8.54 -2.37
N ALA A 292 34.16 8.55 -1.04
CA ALA A 292 34.44 9.75 -0.25
C ALA A 292 35.86 10.28 -0.53
N TYR A 293 36.86 9.39 -0.62
CA TYR A 293 38.23 9.75 -0.97
C TYR A 293 38.36 10.31 -2.40
N TYR A 294 37.65 9.73 -3.38
CA TYR A 294 37.60 10.26 -4.75
C TYR A 294 36.89 11.61 -4.84
N LYS A 295 35.96 11.91 -3.94
CA LYS A 295 35.20 13.16 -3.96
C LYS A 295 36.03 14.34 -3.44
N ASP A 296 36.43 14.29 -2.18
CA ASP A 296 37.15 15.37 -1.49
C ASP A 296 37.80 14.96 -0.15
N ASN A 297 37.61 13.71 0.30
CA ASN A 297 38.14 13.22 1.58
C ASN A 297 39.60 12.74 1.47
N ASN A 298 40.45 13.60 0.95
CA ASN A 298 41.89 13.45 0.86
C ASN A 298 42.57 14.73 1.38
N THR A 299 43.85 14.65 1.74
CA THR A 299 44.53 15.80 2.38
C THR A 299 44.55 17.05 1.49
N GLN A 300 44.52 16.88 0.16
CA GLN A 300 44.51 17.96 -0.81
C GLN A 300 43.09 18.51 -1.13
N ARG A 301 42.02 17.87 -0.63
CA ARG A 301 40.60 18.19 -0.93
C ARG A 301 40.28 18.32 -2.43
N VAL A 302 40.86 17.43 -3.25
CA VAL A 302 40.64 17.42 -4.71
C VAL A 302 39.76 16.25 -5.13
N THR A 303 38.99 16.45 -6.19
CA THR A 303 38.16 15.40 -6.81
C THR A 303 38.95 14.60 -7.84
N ILE A 304 38.81 13.29 -7.80
CA ILE A 304 39.39 12.31 -8.72
C ILE A 304 38.27 11.79 -9.63
N ASP A 305 38.55 11.68 -10.93
CA ASP A 305 37.59 11.17 -11.91
C ASP A 305 37.27 9.70 -11.64
N MET A 306 35.99 9.36 -11.66
CA MET A 306 35.54 7.97 -11.48
C MET A 306 35.91 7.10 -12.68
N THR A 307 36.19 5.84 -12.42
CA THR A 307 36.54 4.81 -13.40
C THR A 307 35.61 3.62 -13.25
N ALA A 308 35.62 2.72 -14.23
CA ALA A 308 34.91 1.46 -14.19
C ALA A 308 35.84 0.31 -14.60
N PRO A 309 35.61 -0.95 -14.18
CA PRO A 309 34.64 -1.37 -13.19
C PRO A 309 35.11 -1.10 -11.76
N VAL A 310 34.15 -1.11 -10.83
CA VAL A 310 34.43 -1.31 -9.41
C VAL A 310 34.55 -2.80 -9.16
N LEU A 311 35.69 -3.26 -8.64
CA LEU A 311 35.91 -4.66 -8.31
C LEU A 311 35.57 -4.92 -6.85
N VAL A 312 34.97 -6.08 -6.56
CA VAL A 312 34.70 -6.55 -5.21
C VAL A 312 35.20 -7.99 -5.09
N ASP A 313 36.27 -8.20 -4.33
CA ASP A 313 36.73 -9.55 -3.97
C ASP A 313 35.84 -10.09 -2.86
N ILE A 314 35.38 -11.34 -3.04
CA ILE A 314 34.52 -12.03 -2.07
C ILE A 314 35.34 -13.14 -1.40
N GLN A 315 35.57 -13.00 -0.10
CA GLN A 315 36.24 -14.00 0.73
C GLN A 315 35.33 -14.41 1.89
N LYS A 316 34.51 -15.45 1.69
CA LYS A 316 33.47 -15.88 2.64
C LYS A 316 32.50 -14.73 2.95
N SER A 317 32.55 -14.16 4.15
CA SER A 317 31.73 -13.02 4.60
C SER A 317 32.51 -11.70 4.64
N THR A 318 33.71 -11.68 4.05
CA THR A 318 34.58 -10.51 3.96
C THR A 318 34.62 -10.00 2.52
N TYR A 319 34.37 -8.71 2.34
CA TYR A 319 34.33 -8.03 1.05
C TYR A 319 35.40 -6.95 1.00
N THR A 320 36.17 -6.92 -0.09
CA THR A 320 37.17 -5.87 -0.31
C THR A 320 36.89 -5.21 -1.65
N VAL A 321 36.66 -3.90 -1.62
CA VAL A 321 36.31 -3.09 -2.80
C VAL A 321 37.57 -2.45 -3.36
N TYR A 322 37.67 -2.43 -4.69
CA TYR A 322 38.77 -1.80 -5.42
C TYR A 322 38.28 -0.85 -6.50
N PHE A 323 38.89 0.34 -6.57
CA PHE A 323 38.69 1.31 -7.65
C PHE A 323 39.92 1.34 -8.56
N TYR A 324 39.68 1.32 -9.88
CA TYR A 324 40.74 1.50 -10.86
C TYR A 324 41.26 2.92 -10.80
N VAL A 325 42.58 3.11 -10.69
CA VAL A 325 43.16 4.44 -10.67
C VAL A 325 43.22 4.99 -12.10
N PRO A 326 42.73 6.22 -12.38
CA PRO A 326 42.78 6.82 -13.72
C PRO A 326 44.21 6.87 -14.30
N LYS A 327 44.35 6.75 -15.63
CA LYS A 327 45.65 6.71 -16.35
C LYS A 327 46.58 7.85 -15.97
N LYS A 328 46.05 9.04 -15.68
CA LYS A 328 46.82 10.22 -15.27
C LYS A 328 47.69 9.97 -14.03
N TYR A 329 47.27 9.08 -13.14
CA TYR A 329 48.00 8.70 -11.92
C TYR A 329 48.71 7.35 -12.01
N GLN A 330 48.57 6.63 -13.12
CA GLN A 330 49.30 5.38 -13.36
C GLN A 330 50.78 5.67 -13.66
N THR A 331 51.07 6.76 -14.37
CA THR A 331 52.43 7.13 -14.80
C THR A 331 52.77 8.57 -14.39
N GLY A 332 53.43 8.73 -13.24
CA GLY A 332 54.19 9.95 -12.88
C GLY A 332 53.48 11.03 -12.07
N THR A 333 52.15 11.15 -12.10
CA THR A 333 51.43 12.10 -11.23
C THR A 333 51.13 11.47 -9.88
N SER A 334 51.49 12.13 -8.77
CA SER A 334 51.20 11.61 -7.43
C SER A 334 49.70 11.67 -7.13
N LEU A 335 49.15 10.52 -6.73
CA LEU A 335 47.77 10.40 -6.28
C LEU A 335 47.59 11.13 -4.93
N PRO A 336 46.47 11.85 -4.71
CA PRO A 336 46.16 12.51 -3.43
C PRO A 336 46.33 11.57 -2.24
N THR A 337 46.86 12.05 -1.12
CA THR A 337 47.08 11.20 0.06
C THR A 337 45.78 10.99 0.82
N PRO A 338 45.36 9.73 1.07
CA PRO A 338 44.22 9.44 1.93
C PRO A 338 44.42 10.02 3.33
N LEU A 339 43.33 10.41 3.98
CA LEU A 339 43.33 10.84 5.38
C LEU A 339 43.38 9.65 6.36
N THR A 340 43.08 8.45 5.88
CA THR A 340 43.05 7.21 6.68
C THR A 340 44.02 6.19 6.10
N ASP A 341 44.67 5.42 6.99
CA ASP A 341 45.57 4.32 6.60
C ASP A 341 44.82 3.07 6.10
N GLU A 342 43.49 3.11 6.11
CA GLU A 342 42.60 2.05 5.63
C GLU A 342 42.59 1.92 4.11
N ILE A 343 42.85 3.02 3.38
CA ILE A 343 42.88 3.03 1.92
C ILE A 343 44.31 2.72 1.46
N LYS A 344 44.48 1.62 0.73
CA LYS A 344 45.79 1.12 0.30
C LYS A 344 45.94 1.12 -1.21
N LYS A 345 47.12 1.51 -1.69
CA LYS A 345 47.52 1.33 -3.09
C LYS A 345 47.90 -0.13 -3.32
N VAL A 346 47.30 -0.77 -4.32
CA VAL A 346 47.53 -2.19 -4.66
C VAL A 346 47.70 -2.35 -6.16
N ASN A 347 48.49 -3.32 -6.60
CA ASN A 347 48.61 -3.67 -8.01
C ASN A 347 47.67 -4.84 -8.31
N LEU A 348 46.78 -4.66 -9.29
CA LEU A 348 45.81 -5.65 -9.75
C LEU A 348 45.80 -5.75 -11.27
N PRO A 349 45.36 -6.90 -11.83
CA PRO A 349 44.94 -8.11 -11.12
C PRO A 349 46.11 -8.94 -10.57
N LYS A 350 45.82 -9.76 -9.54
CA LYS A 350 46.79 -10.70 -8.92
C LYS A 350 47.16 -11.86 -9.85
N PHE A 351 46.25 -12.19 -10.75
CA PHE A 351 46.37 -13.28 -11.72
C PHE A 351 46.50 -12.69 -13.13
N LYS A 352 47.26 -13.35 -14.00
CA LYS A 352 47.49 -12.91 -15.38
C LYS A 352 46.24 -13.06 -16.24
N TYR A 353 45.44 -14.10 -16.01
CA TYR A 353 44.24 -14.38 -16.77
C TYR A 353 43.00 -14.33 -15.87
N VAL A 354 41.89 -13.92 -16.46
CA VAL A 354 40.58 -13.86 -15.82
C VAL A 354 39.55 -14.49 -16.73
N ALA A 355 38.81 -15.47 -16.22
CA ALA A 355 37.62 -15.99 -16.87
C ALA A 355 36.42 -15.12 -16.48
N VAL A 356 35.69 -14.65 -17.47
CA VAL A 356 34.64 -13.64 -17.32
C VAL A 356 33.31 -14.16 -17.84
N ARG A 357 32.26 -13.99 -17.03
CA ARG A 357 30.86 -14.18 -17.44
C ARG A 357 30.04 -12.95 -17.11
N ARG A 358 29.14 -12.56 -18.01
CA ARG A 358 28.28 -11.39 -17.84
C ARG A 358 27.06 -11.71 -16.99
N LEU A 359 26.76 -10.80 -16.07
CA LEU A 359 25.55 -10.73 -15.28
C LEU A 359 24.70 -9.57 -15.82
N GLY A 360 23.46 -9.86 -16.20
CA GLY A 360 22.47 -8.84 -16.53
C GLY A 360 21.78 -8.29 -15.29
N GLY A 361 21.46 -7.00 -15.30
CA GLY A 361 20.69 -6.37 -14.22
C GLY A 361 21.50 -6.08 -12.95
N PHE A 362 20.82 -5.94 -11.81
CA PHE A 362 21.45 -5.61 -10.53
C PHE A 362 22.25 -6.77 -9.95
N ILE A 363 23.40 -6.45 -9.36
CA ILE A 363 24.26 -7.42 -8.70
C ILE A 363 23.61 -7.85 -7.38
N THR A 364 23.12 -9.09 -7.33
CA THR A 364 22.58 -9.73 -6.13
C THR A 364 23.39 -10.97 -5.78
N GLU A 365 23.37 -11.38 -4.51
CA GLU A 365 24.10 -12.59 -4.06
C GLU A 365 23.67 -13.84 -4.82
N LEU A 366 22.36 -13.99 -5.03
CA LEU A 366 21.81 -15.09 -5.80
C LEU A 366 22.33 -15.06 -7.24
N GLY A 367 22.32 -13.89 -7.88
CA GLY A 367 22.84 -13.70 -9.23
C GLY A 367 24.33 -14.02 -9.34
N ILE A 368 25.15 -13.53 -8.40
CA ILE A 368 26.58 -13.86 -8.34
C ILE A 368 26.77 -15.38 -8.22
N GLY A 369 26.05 -16.03 -7.31
CA GLY A 369 26.14 -17.47 -7.10
C GLY A 369 25.76 -18.29 -8.34
N VAL A 370 24.65 -17.93 -9.00
CA VAL A 370 24.16 -18.59 -10.21
C VAL A 370 25.15 -18.45 -11.36
N GLU A 371 25.61 -17.22 -11.66
CA GLU A 371 26.54 -17.01 -12.77
C GLU A 371 27.94 -17.54 -12.47
N THR A 372 28.37 -17.53 -11.20
CA THR A 372 29.63 -18.19 -10.81
C THR A 372 29.55 -19.69 -11.05
N ALA A 373 28.46 -20.33 -10.65
CA ALA A 373 28.26 -21.76 -10.89
C ALA A 373 28.19 -22.08 -12.39
N ALA A 374 27.46 -21.28 -13.16
CA ALA A 374 27.35 -21.42 -14.60
C ALA A 374 28.71 -21.22 -15.31
N LEU A 375 29.51 -20.22 -14.89
CA LEU A 375 30.86 -20.01 -15.42
C LEU A 375 31.77 -21.21 -15.11
N LYS A 376 31.73 -21.73 -13.89
CA LYS A 376 32.50 -22.92 -13.52
C LYS A 376 32.11 -24.14 -14.34
N GLU A 377 30.82 -24.30 -14.63
CA GLU A 377 30.32 -25.38 -15.48
C GLU A 377 30.79 -25.22 -16.93
N SER A 378 30.67 -24.01 -17.51
CA SER A 378 31.13 -23.72 -18.87
C SER A 378 32.64 -23.90 -19.05
N LEU A 379 33.43 -23.81 -17.98
CA LEU A 379 34.87 -24.03 -18.01
C LEU A 379 35.27 -25.51 -18.00
N LYS A 380 34.40 -26.43 -17.56
CA LYS A 380 34.70 -27.86 -17.50
C LYS A 380 34.98 -28.44 -18.88
N GLY A 381 36.03 -29.27 -18.99
CA GLY A 381 36.42 -29.86 -20.26
C GLY A 381 37.07 -28.88 -21.25
N THR A 382 37.29 -27.63 -20.85
CA THR A 382 38.07 -26.65 -21.63
C THR A 382 39.51 -26.57 -21.11
N PRO A 383 40.47 -26.06 -21.90
CA PRO A 383 41.83 -25.80 -21.42
C PRO A 383 41.91 -24.85 -20.20
N TYR A 384 40.83 -24.15 -19.90
CA TYR A 384 40.73 -23.16 -18.83
C TYR A 384 40.01 -23.69 -17.59
N GLU A 385 39.75 -25.01 -17.49
CA GLU A 385 39.04 -25.63 -16.36
C GLU A 385 39.63 -25.26 -15.00
N ARG A 386 40.95 -25.09 -14.92
CA ARG A 386 41.66 -24.61 -13.71
C ARG A 386 41.14 -23.28 -13.16
N ALA A 387 40.58 -22.43 -14.02
CA ALA A 387 39.99 -21.15 -13.61
C ALA A 387 38.78 -21.34 -12.69
N ALA A 388 38.10 -22.49 -12.73
CA ALA A 388 36.95 -22.77 -11.88
C ALA A 388 37.28 -22.78 -10.37
N ASN A 389 38.57 -22.95 -10.02
CA ASN A 389 39.08 -22.93 -8.65
C ASN A 389 39.62 -21.55 -8.22
N GLY A 390 39.58 -20.56 -9.11
CA GLY A 390 40.02 -19.20 -8.84
C GLY A 390 39.14 -18.47 -7.82
N PRO A 391 39.67 -17.41 -7.16
CA PRO A 391 38.86 -16.54 -6.33
C PRO A 391 37.81 -15.80 -7.16
N VAL A 392 36.65 -15.56 -6.54
CA VAL A 392 35.54 -14.86 -7.16
C VAL A 392 35.68 -13.37 -6.91
N THR A 393 35.75 -12.61 -7.99
CA THR A 393 35.69 -11.15 -7.98
C THR A 393 34.48 -10.70 -8.79
N VAL A 394 33.74 -9.70 -8.30
CA VAL A 394 32.63 -9.13 -9.05
C VAL A 394 33.04 -7.77 -9.61
N ALA A 395 32.78 -7.54 -10.89
CA ALA A 395 33.08 -6.30 -11.58
C ALA A 395 31.76 -5.56 -11.91
N GLY A 396 31.51 -4.47 -11.20
CA GLY A 396 30.36 -3.59 -11.43
C GLY A 396 30.72 -2.43 -12.35
N TYR A 397 30.07 -2.34 -13.52
CA TYR A 397 30.32 -1.24 -14.47
C TYR A 397 29.26 -0.15 -14.43
N ASN A 398 28.05 -0.45 -13.93
CA ASN A 398 26.95 0.49 -13.94
C ASN A 398 26.75 1.16 -12.58
N SER A 399 26.24 2.39 -12.63
CA SER A 399 25.84 3.12 -11.43
C SER A 399 24.66 2.40 -10.75
N PRO A 400 24.58 2.43 -9.40
CA PRO A 400 23.42 1.89 -8.67
C PRO A 400 22.06 2.49 -9.09
N PHE A 401 22.06 3.62 -9.79
CA PHE A 401 20.86 4.34 -10.25
C PHE A 401 20.51 4.09 -11.73
N GLU A 402 21.34 3.33 -12.47
CA GLU A 402 21.03 2.95 -13.86
C GLU A 402 20.14 1.70 -13.87
N LEU A 403 18.93 1.82 -14.42
CA LEU A 403 17.87 0.79 -14.37
C LEU A 403 17.79 -0.08 -15.64
N PHE A 404 18.45 0.30 -16.73
CA PHE A 404 18.36 -0.37 -18.03
C PHE A 404 19.75 -0.60 -18.64
N ASN A 405 19.93 -1.70 -19.39
CA ASN A 405 21.18 -2.09 -20.06
C ASN A 405 22.40 -2.26 -19.12
N CYS A 406 22.17 -2.66 -17.86
CA CYS A 406 23.25 -2.92 -16.91
C CYS A 406 24.07 -4.14 -17.33
N VAL A 407 25.39 -3.95 -17.47
CA VAL A 407 26.38 -4.98 -17.78
C VAL A 407 27.30 -5.10 -16.58
N ASN A 408 27.14 -6.17 -15.82
CA ASN A 408 28.06 -6.52 -14.73
C ASN A 408 28.76 -7.83 -15.06
N GLU A 409 29.85 -8.15 -14.37
CA GLU A 409 30.64 -9.34 -14.68
C GLU A 409 31.06 -10.08 -13.40
N VAL A 410 31.13 -11.41 -13.51
CA VAL A 410 31.78 -12.29 -12.53
C VAL A 410 33.11 -12.73 -13.10
N TRP A 411 34.16 -12.59 -12.30
CA TRP A 411 35.54 -12.86 -12.65
C TRP A 411 36.10 -14.01 -11.81
N LEU A 412 36.76 -14.96 -12.46
CA LEU A 412 37.56 -16.00 -11.82
C LEU A 412 39.02 -15.85 -12.26
N GLY A 413 39.89 -15.47 -11.33
CA GLY A 413 41.32 -15.27 -11.61
C GLY A 413 42.11 -16.58 -11.64
N PHE A 414 43.03 -16.72 -12.60
CA PHE A 414 43.94 -17.87 -12.73
C PHE A 414 45.21 -17.52 -13.51
N ASP A 415 46.26 -18.31 -13.34
CA ASP A 415 47.56 -18.16 -14.02
C ASP A 415 47.85 -19.30 -14.96
#